data_AF-A0A958VLZ9-F1
#
_entry.id   AF-A0A958VLZ9-F1
#
_cell.length_a   1.000
_cell.length_b   1.000
_cell.length_c   1.000
_cell.angle_alpha   90.00
_cell.angle_beta   90.00
_cell.angle_gamma   90.00
#
_symmetry.space_group_name_H-M   'P 1'
#
loop_
_entity.id
_entity.type
_entity.pdbx_description
1 polymer ?
#
loop_
_entity_poly.entity_id
_entity_poly.type
_entity_poly.pdbx_seq_one_letter_code
_entity_poly.pdbx_strand_id
1 'polypeptide(L)'
;MEFEKSGRTELGTLGEFGIIKRLAEGVHIHHPSTIKGIGDDCAVIEGDADHYTLITNDMLLEGVHFNLSYCPLKHLGYKAVVVNLSDIYAMNGIPEQIVVSIGVSNRFSVEAVDALYEGIKKACAAYGVDLIGGDTCSTRAGLVLSITAIGKVKKESVCYRSGASDKHLICVTGDLGAAYAGLQLLEREHGIFKENPSVQPDLEGYDYVLERQLKPEAREFLREALAAASVAPTAMIDIS
;
A
#
# COMPACT_ATOMS: atom_id res chain seq x y z
N MET A 1 4.11 31.59 12.58
CA MET A 1 2.80 31.99 12.03
C MET A 1 1.76 31.57 13.05
N GLU A 2 1.27 32.53 13.84
CA GLU A 2 0.14 32.32 14.73
C GLU A 2 -1.13 32.32 13.87
N PHE A 3 -1.80 31.16 13.79
CA PHE A 3 -3.17 31.11 13.30
C PHE A 3 -4.05 31.72 14.40
N GLU A 4 -4.67 32.87 14.12
CA GLU A 4 -5.65 33.50 15.00
C GLU A 4 -6.72 32.48 15.42
N LYS A 5 -7.02 32.43 16.72
CA LYS A 5 -8.02 31.54 17.34
C LYS A 5 -9.44 31.94 16.93
N SER A 6 -9.80 31.65 15.69
CA SER A 6 -11.18 31.54 15.23
C SER A 6 -11.41 30.09 14.81
N GLY A 7 -12.23 29.36 15.58
CA GLY A 7 -12.83 28.07 15.20
C GLY A 7 -11.89 26.97 14.67
N ARG A 8 -10.75 26.70 15.33
CA ARG A 8 -9.87 25.58 14.97
C ARG A 8 -10.68 24.27 14.99
N THR A 9 -10.78 23.62 13.84
CA THR A 9 -11.40 22.30 13.68
C THR A 9 -10.29 21.25 13.79
N GLU A 10 -10.39 20.34 14.74
CA GLU A 10 -9.40 19.27 14.92
C GLU A 10 -9.57 18.18 13.84
N LEU A 11 -8.47 17.58 13.38
CA LEU A 11 -8.51 16.55 12.33
C LEU A 11 -9.46 15.39 12.66
N GLY A 12 -9.51 15.00 13.94
CA GLY A 12 -10.38 13.91 14.42
C GLY A 12 -11.87 14.16 14.21
N THR A 13 -12.33 15.41 14.02
CA THR A 13 -13.76 15.68 13.75
C THR A 13 -14.16 15.36 12.32
N LEU A 14 -13.20 15.38 11.38
CA LEU A 14 -13.45 15.06 9.97
C LEU A 14 -13.16 13.60 9.66
N GLY A 15 -12.23 12.98 10.39
CA GLY A 15 -11.70 11.67 10.06
C GLY A 15 -10.94 11.68 8.72
N GLU A 16 -10.37 10.55 8.35
CA GLU A 16 -9.54 10.43 7.15
C GLU A 16 -10.30 10.79 5.86
N PHE A 17 -11.44 10.15 5.61
CA PHE A 17 -12.23 10.41 4.39
C PHE A 17 -12.73 11.85 4.31
N GLY A 18 -13.06 12.47 5.44
CA GLY A 18 -13.44 13.88 5.49
C GLY A 18 -12.28 14.82 5.14
N ILE A 19 -11.07 14.49 5.59
CA ILE A 19 -9.85 15.23 5.24
C ILE A 19 -9.52 15.06 3.75
N ILE A 20 -9.54 13.82 3.23
CA ILE A 20 -9.27 13.54 1.81
C ILE A 20 -10.25 14.33 0.93
N LYS A 21 -11.55 14.27 1.24
CA LYS A 21 -12.56 15.04 0.51
C LYS A 21 -12.25 16.54 0.54
N ARG A 22 -11.91 17.08 1.71
CA ARG A 22 -11.56 18.50 1.88
C ARG A 22 -10.28 18.89 1.12
N LEU A 23 -9.29 18.02 1.04
CA LEU A 23 -8.06 18.26 0.28
C LEU A 23 -8.29 18.18 -1.23
N ALA A 24 -9.22 17.32 -1.68
CA ALA A 24 -9.62 17.19 -3.07
C ALA A 24 -10.51 18.36 -3.55
N GLU A 25 -11.25 19.00 -2.64
CA GLU A 25 -12.09 20.16 -2.96
C GLU A 25 -11.26 21.31 -3.57
N GLY A 26 -11.65 21.75 -4.77
CA GLY A 26 -10.98 22.84 -5.49
C GLY A 26 -9.76 22.42 -6.32
N VAL A 27 -9.40 21.14 -6.34
CA VAL A 27 -8.39 20.63 -7.27
C VAL A 27 -8.95 20.64 -8.69
N HIS A 28 -8.28 21.36 -9.60
CA HIS A 28 -8.65 21.46 -11.01
C HIS A 28 -7.61 20.77 -11.89
N ILE A 29 -8.08 19.89 -12.77
CA ILE A 29 -7.23 19.23 -13.77
C ILE A 29 -7.04 20.18 -14.95
N HIS A 30 -5.78 20.53 -15.24
CA HIS A 30 -5.41 21.41 -16.35
C HIS A 30 -4.93 20.64 -17.58
N HIS A 31 -4.37 19.45 -17.39
CA HIS A 31 -3.78 18.68 -18.48
C HIS A 31 -4.77 17.63 -19.00
N PRO A 32 -5.03 17.58 -20.33
CA PRO A 32 -5.94 16.59 -20.91
C PRO A 32 -5.39 15.17 -20.83
N SER A 33 -4.08 15.02 -20.61
CA SER A 33 -3.46 13.72 -20.34
C SER A 33 -3.84 13.14 -18.97
N THR A 34 -4.48 13.90 -18.08
CA THR A 34 -5.00 13.34 -16.83
C THR A 34 -6.42 12.81 -17.07
N ILE A 35 -6.55 11.49 -17.16
CA ILE A 35 -7.81 10.81 -17.43
C ILE A 35 -8.65 10.68 -16.15
N LYS A 36 -7.99 10.37 -15.04
CA LYS A 36 -8.60 10.25 -13.71
C LYS A 36 -7.64 10.74 -12.64
N GLY A 37 -8.11 11.67 -11.80
CA GLY A 37 -7.39 12.16 -10.62
C GLY A 37 -7.84 11.45 -9.33
N ILE A 38 -7.92 12.19 -8.23
CA ILE A 38 -8.28 11.70 -6.89
C ILE A 38 -9.61 10.95 -6.89
N GLY A 39 -9.68 9.82 -6.18
CA GLY A 39 -10.93 9.10 -5.89
C GLY A 39 -11.02 7.63 -6.36
N ASP A 40 -9.90 7.05 -6.80
CA ASP A 40 -9.74 5.62 -7.13
C ASP A 40 -8.42 5.10 -6.53
N ASP A 41 -8.13 3.81 -6.70
CA ASP A 41 -6.88 3.17 -6.22
C ASP A 41 -5.63 3.76 -6.88
N CYS A 42 -5.73 4.21 -8.13
CA CYS A 42 -4.66 4.92 -8.83
C CYS A 42 -5.19 6.16 -9.55
N ALA A 43 -4.32 7.15 -9.71
CA ALA A 43 -4.49 8.13 -10.76
C ALA A 43 -4.26 7.47 -12.12
N VAL A 44 -5.01 7.89 -13.13
CA VAL A 44 -4.88 7.41 -14.52
C VAL A 44 -4.46 8.56 -15.40
N ILE A 45 -3.33 8.40 -16.07
CA ILE A 45 -2.85 9.36 -17.07
C ILE A 45 -2.70 8.68 -18.43
N GLU A 46 -2.76 9.49 -19.48
CA GLU A 46 -2.54 9.07 -20.86
C GLU A 46 -1.13 8.48 -21.00
N GLY A 47 -1.07 7.30 -21.60
CA GLY A 47 0.16 6.58 -21.89
C GLY A 47 0.44 6.60 -23.39
N ASP A 48 0.45 5.40 -24.00
CA ASP A 48 0.56 5.24 -25.44
C ASP A 48 -0.82 5.14 -26.12
N ALA A 49 -0.85 4.72 -27.39
CA ALA A 49 -2.08 4.60 -28.15
C ALA A 49 -3.11 3.67 -27.48
N ASP A 50 -2.64 2.58 -26.87
CA ASP A 50 -3.46 1.47 -26.39
C ASP A 50 -3.48 1.36 -24.85
N HIS A 51 -2.60 2.10 -24.15
CA HIS A 51 -2.46 2.00 -22.70
C HIS A 51 -2.62 3.33 -21.97
N TYR A 52 -3.14 3.23 -20.75
CA TYR A 52 -2.97 4.26 -19.73
C TYR A 52 -1.81 3.91 -18.81
N THR A 53 -1.21 4.93 -18.21
CA THR A 53 -0.30 4.81 -17.08
C THR A 53 -1.08 4.99 -15.78
N LEU A 54 -0.85 4.08 -14.84
CA LEU A 54 -1.43 4.09 -13.49
C LEU A 54 -0.37 4.53 -12.50
N ILE A 55 -0.75 5.41 -11.57
CA ILE A 55 0.14 5.91 -10.52
C ILE A 55 -0.59 5.84 -9.17
N THR A 56 0.00 5.15 -8.20
CA THR A 56 -0.41 5.19 -6.80
C THR A 56 0.77 5.60 -5.90
N ASN A 57 0.47 6.05 -4.68
CA ASN A 57 1.45 6.29 -3.65
C ASN A 57 0.86 5.98 -2.27
N ASP A 58 1.59 5.15 -1.52
CA ASP A 58 1.31 4.88 -0.12
C ASP A 58 2.47 5.25 0.80
N MET A 59 2.12 5.63 2.03
CA MET A 59 3.06 5.88 3.11
C MET A 59 2.91 4.86 4.23
N LEU A 60 4.02 4.27 4.67
CA LEU A 60 4.09 3.47 5.88
C LEU A 60 4.86 4.22 6.96
N LEU A 61 4.17 4.46 8.07
CA LEU A 61 4.68 5.19 9.23
C LEU A 61 4.89 4.22 10.40
N GLU A 62 6.09 4.26 11.00
CA GLU A 62 6.39 3.50 12.20
C GLU A 62 5.43 3.89 13.35
N GLY A 63 4.92 2.88 14.07
CA GLY A 63 3.97 3.06 15.16
C GLY A 63 2.52 3.27 14.72
N VAL A 64 2.27 3.36 13.41
CA VAL A 64 0.92 3.42 12.83
C VAL A 64 0.69 2.18 11.97
N HIS A 65 1.54 1.94 10.97
CA HIS A 65 1.37 0.87 9.99
C HIS A 65 2.22 -0.37 10.29
N PHE A 66 3.30 -0.20 11.04
CA PHE A 66 4.18 -1.28 11.47
C PHE A 66 4.85 -0.95 12.80
N ASN A 67 5.30 -1.99 13.49
CA ASN A 67 6.07 -1.88 14.72
C ASN A 67 7.38 -2.67 14.58
N LEU A 68 8.51 -1.99 14.73
CA LEU A 68 9.83 -2.63 14.58
C LEU A 68 10.19 -3.60 15.71
N SER A 69 9.41 -3.65 16.79
CA SER A 69 9.57 -4.69 17.82
C SER A 69 9.23 -6.09 17.30
N TYR A 70 8.38 -6.21 16.29
CA TYR A 70 7.93 -7.51 15.76
C TYR A 70 7.84 -7.58 14.23
N CYS A 71 8.11 -6.48 13.52
CA CYS A 71 8.14 -6.44 12.05
C CYS A 71 9.59 -6.40 11.56
N PRO A 72 10.15 -7.52 11.06
CA PRO A 72 11.50 -7.54 10.52
C PRO A 72 11.62 -6.59 9.32
N LEU A 73 12.72 -5.82 9.27
CA LEU A 73 12.93 -4.79 8.22
C LEU A 73 12.84 -5.35 6.80
N LYS A 74 13.31 -6.58 6.58
CA LYS A 74 13.20 -7.24 5.28
C LYS A 74 11.76 -7.56 4.87
N HIS A 75 10.92 -7.96 5.82
CA HIS A 75 9.49 -8.15 5.58
C HIS A 75 8.79 -6.80 5.37
N LEU A 76 9.14 -5.79 6.17
CA LEU A 76 8.64 -4.43 5.99
C LEU A 76 8.95 -3.88 4.59
N GLY A 77 10.19 -4.03 4.13
CA GLY A 77 10.59 -3.59 2.79
C GLY A 77 9.84 -4.31 1.68
N TYR A 78 9.62 -5.62 1.83
CA TYR A 78 8.80 -6.40 0.89
C TYR A 78 7.35 -5.92 0.89
N LYS A 79 6.74 -5.83 2.08
CA LYS A 79 5.36 -5.36 2.28
C LYS A 79 5.14 -3.97 1.70
N ALA A 80 6.08 -3.04 1.90
CA ALA A 80 5.99 -1.67 1.42
C ALA A 80 5.81 -1.59 -0.11
N VAL A 81 6.52 -2.45 -0.85
CA VAL A 81 6.34 -2.54 -2.31
C VAL A 81 4.99 -3.17 -2.62
N VAL A 82 4.68 -4.32 -2.03
CA VAL A 82 3.49 -5.11 -2.37
C VAL A 82 2.19 -4.35 -2.16
N VAL A 83 2.06 -3.54 -1.10
CA VAL A 83 0.85 -2.75 -0.86
C VAL A 83 0.57 -1.79 -2.03
N ASN A 84 1.60 -1.11 -2.55
CA ASN A 84 1.44 -0.22 -3.71
C ASN A 84 1.16 -0.99 -5.01
N LEU A 85 1.72 -2.20 -5.16
CA LEU A 85 1.41 -3.03 -6.33
C LEU A 85 -0.06 -3.50 -6.31
N SER A 86 -0.63 -3.71 -5.11
CA SER A 86 -2.03 -4.10 -4.91
C SER A 86 -2.99 -3.15 -5.62
N ASP A 87 -2.82 -1.84 -5.45
CA ASP A 87 -3.64 -0.81 -6.10
C ASP A 87 -3.60 -0.91 -7.64
N ILE A 88 -2.41 -1.11 -8.20
CA ILE A 88 -2.24 -1.24 -9.66
C ILE A 88 -2.99 -2.47 -10.16
N TYR A 89 -2.90 -3.59 -9.44
CA TYR A 89 -3.65 -4.80 -9.78
C TYR A 89 -5.16 -4.64 -9.55
N ALA A 90 -5.58 -3.85 -8.56
CA ALA A 90 -6.99 -3.53 -8.30
C ALA A 90 -7.62 -2.77 -9.47
N MET A 91 -6.83 -1.97 -10.20
CA MET A 91 -7.27 -1.33 -11.45
C MET A 91 -7.04 -2.18 -12.71
N ASN A 92 -6.79 -3.48 -12.54
CA ASN A 92 -6.50 -4.45 -13.59
C ASN A 92 -5.20 -4.16 -14.39
N GLY A 93 -4.30 -3.36 -13.79
CA GLY A 93 -3.03 -2.98 -14.37
C GLY A 93 -1.92 -4.01 -14.20
N ILE A 94 -0.76 -3.65 -14.74
CA ILE A 94 0.52 -4.34 -14.58
C ILE A 94 1.51 -3.32 -14.02
N PRO A 95 2.05 -3.51 -12.81
CA PRO A 95 3.10 -2.64 -12.30
C PRO A 95 4.38 -2.80 -13.11
N GLU A 96 5.13 -1.72 -13.28
CA GLU A 96 6.38 -1.72 -14.05
C GLU A 96 7.53 -1.10 -13.28
N GLN A 97 7.31 0.01 -12.57
CA GLN A 97 8.36 0.69 -11.81
C GLN A 97 7.89 1.16 -10.43
N ILE A 98 8.85 1.34 -9.52
CA ILE A 98 8.65 2.03 -8.25
C ILE A 98 9.71 3.10 -7.98
N VAL A 99 9.30 4.11 -7.23
CA VAL A 99 10.18 5.10 -6.60
C VAL A 99 10.04 4.96 -5.09
N VAL A 100 11.15 4.90 -4.36
CA VAL A 100 11.15 4.67 -2.91
C VAL A 100 11.78 5.84 -2.17
N SER A 101 10.98 6.55 -1.38
CA SER A 101 11.44 7.60 -0.49
C SER A 101 11.44 7.11 0.96
N ILE A 102 12.56 7.30 1.66
CA ILE A 102 12.70 6.92 3.07
C ILE A 102 13.02 8.12 3.95
N GLY A 103 12.36 8.19 5.10
CA GLY A 103 12.74 9.03 6.23
C GLY A 103 13.34 8.16 7.32
N VAL A 104 14.63 8.33 7.64
CA VAL A 104 15.34 7.48 8.60
C VAL A 104 15.92 8.32 9.75
N SER A 105 15.67 7.91 10.98
CA SER A 105 16.27 8.52 12.17
C SER A 105 17.68 8.00 12.45
N ASN A 106 18.46 8.75 13.22
CA ASN A 106 19.86 8.43 13.54
C ASN A 106 20.07 7.18 14.40
N ARG A 107 19.00 6.50 14.85
CA ARG A 107 19.09 5.24 15.60
C ARG A 107 19.24 4.01 14.70
N PHE A 108 19.02 4.16 13.40
CA PHE A 108 19.18 3.07 12.44
C PHE A 108 20.63 2.98 11.98
N SER A 109 21.15 1.77 11.93
CA SER A 109 22.45 1.50 11.33
C SER A 109 22.32 1.37 9.81
N VAL A 110 23.45 1.37 9.10
CA VAL A 110 23.49 1.13 7.65
C VAL A 110 22.94 -0.26 7.33
N GLU A 111 23.29 -1.26 8.13
CA GLU A 111 22.85 -2.65 7.96
C GLU A 111 21.33 -2.79 8.11
N ALA A 112 20.70 -1.97 8.96
CA ALA A 112 19.25 -1.92 9.08
C ALA A 112 18.60 -1.39 7.78
N VAL A 113 19.18 -0.34 7.19
CA VAL A 113 18.72 0.19 5.90
C VAL A 113 18.97 -0.82 4.78
N ASP A 114 20.11 -1.51 4.78
CA ASP A 114 20.40 -2.57 3.81
C ASP A 114 19.38 -3.71 3.91
N ALA A 115 19.06 -4.18 5.13
CA ALA A 115 18.07 -5.23 5.34
C ALA A 115 16.67 -4.83 4.85
N LEU A 116 16.28 -3.56 5.03
CA LEU A 116 15.05 -3.00 4.48
C LEU A 116 15.07 -3.06 2.94
N TYR A 117 16.15 -2.58 2.31
CA TYR A 117 16.29 -2.59 0.85
C TYR A 117 16.43 -3.98 0.26
N GLU A 118 16.98 -4.95 0.98
CA GLU A 118 16.90 -6.36 0.58
C GLU A 118 15.46 -6.84 0.45
N GLY A 119 14.57 -6.39 1.34
CA GLY A 119 13.13 -6.65 1.26
C GLY A 119 12.50 -6.06 0.00
N ILE A 120 12.76 -4.78 -0.24
CA ILE A 120 12.29 -4.05 -1.42
C ILE A 120 12.77 -4.74 -2.71
N LYS A 121 14.08 -5.00 -2.82
CA LYS A 121 14.68 -5.66 -3.99
C LYS A 121 14.09 -7.06 -4.23
N LYS A 122 13.77 -7.78 -3.16
CA LYS A 122 13.09 -9.09 -3.26
C LYS A 122 11.68 -8.96 -3.82
N ALA A 123 10.90 -7.96 -3.40
CA ALA A 123 9.58 -7.71 -3.97
C ALA A 123 9.69 -7.29 -5.44
N CYS A 124 10.58 -6.36 -5.77
CA CYS A 124 10.89 -5.98 -7.16
C CYS A 124 11.20 -7.19 -8.04
N ALA A 125 12.10 -8.07 -7.58
CA ALA A 125 12.45 -9.28 -8.33
C ALA A 125 11.29 -10.28 -8.44
N ALA A 126 10.46 -10.41 -7.41
CA ALA A 126 9.32 -11.33 -7.41
C ALA A 126 8.22 -10.91 -8.40
N TYR A 127 7.97 -9.61 -8.53
CA TYR A 127 6.91 -9.05 -9.38
C TYR A 127 7.43 -8.47 -10.72
N GLY A 128 8.74 -8.57 -10.99
CA GLY A 128 9.35 -8.04 -12.21
C GLY A 128 9.27 -6.51 -12.33
N VAL A 129 9.33 -5.79 -11.21
CA VAL A 129 9.17 -4.33 -11.13
C VAL A 129 10.52 -3.65 -10.88
N ASP A 130 10.80 -2.58 -11.62
CA ASP A 130 12.07 -1.85 -11.52
C ASP A 130 12.05 -0.82 -10.38
N LEU A 131 13.06 -0.86 -9.51
CA LEU A 131 13.36 0.24 -8.59
C LEU A 131 14.14 1.33 -9.34
N ILE A 132 13.48 2.44 -9.70
CA ILE A 132 14.05 3.44 -10.62
C ILE A 132 14.51 4.73 -9.96
N GLY A 133 14.28 4.91 -8.66
CA GLY A 133 14.69 6.12 -7.96
C GLY A 133 14.15 6.20 -6.55
N GLY A 134 14.35 7.36 -5.94
CA GLY A 134 13.96 7.59 -4.57
C GLY A 134 14.53 8.86 -3.97
N ASP A 135 14.18 9.09 -2.72
CA ASP A 135 14.78 10.12 -1.88
C ASP A 135 15.14 9.53 -0.50
N THR A 136 16.11 10.13 0.18
CA THR A 136 16.51 9.71 1.53
C THR A 136 16.71 10.92 2.40
N CYS A 137 15.89 11.01 3.45
CA CYS A 137 15.88 12.14 4.36
C CYS A 137 16.05 11.69 5.82
N SER A 138 16.58 12.59 6.64
CA SER A 138 16.58 12.41 8.10
C SER A 138 15.20 12.71 8.69
N THR A 139 14.77 11.95 9.70
CA THR A 139 13.52 12.21 10.43
C THR A 139 13.68 12.01 11.93
N ARG A 140 12.83 12.67 12.72
CA ARG A 140 12.69 12.42 14.16
C ARG A 140 11.61 11.36 14.47
N ALA A 141 10.80 10.99 13.49
CA ALA A 141 9.64 10.11 13.67
C ALA A 141 9.96 8.61 13.61
N GLY A 142 11.23 8.21 13.69
CA GLY A 142 11.64 6.81 13.56
C GLY A 142 11.95 6.44 12.11
N LEU A 143 11.12 5.59 11.52
CA LEU A 143 11.17 5.19 10.10
C LEU A 143 9.87 5.57 9.38
N VAL A 144 10.02 6.21 8.22
CA VAL A 144 8.94 6.55 7.29
C VAL A 144 9.30 6.00 5.93
N LEU A 145 8.35 5.34 5.27
CA LEU A 145 8.48 4.86 3.90
C LEU A 145 7.37 5.53 3.08
N SER A 146 7.70 6.01 1.89
CA SER A 146 6.73 6.40 0.88
C SER A 146 7.16 5.75 -0.42
N ILE A 147 6.27 5.00 -1.04
CA ILE A 147 6.55 4.34 -2.31
C ILE A 147 5.53 4.84 -3.31
N THR A 148 5.99 5.17 -4.50
CA THR A 148 5.14 5.40 -5.65
C THR A 148 5.27 4.20 -6.56
N ALA A 149 4.17 3.54 -6.90
CA ALA A 149 4.14 2.53 -7.96
C ALA A 149 3.59 3.12 -9.25
N ILE A 150 4.23 2.76 -10.35
CA ILE A 150 3.87 3.13 -11.71
C ILE A 150 3.61 1.83 -12.46
N GLY A 151 2.46 1.76 -13.11
CA GLY A 151 2.08 0.63 -13.94
C GLY A 151 1.40 1.08 -15.21
N LYS A 152 0.99 0.10 -16.00
CA LYS A 152 0.21 0.33 -17.22
C LYS A 152 -1.01 -0.56 -17.26
N VAL A 153 -2.02 -0.12 -17.99
CA VAL A 153 -3.23 -0.90 -18.24
C VAL A 153 -3.72 -0.60 -19.65
N LYS A 154 -4.26 -1.61 -20.33
CA LYS A 154 -4.93 -1.38 -21.61
C LYS A 154 -6.17 -0.51 -21.40
N LYS A 155 -6.43 0.43 -22.31
CA LYS A 155 -7.54 1.38 -22.17
C LYS A 155 -8.90 0.71 -22.03
N GLU A 156 -9.11 -0.41 -22.73
CA GLU A 156 -10.33 -1.20 -22.67
C GLU A 156 -10.45 -2.08 -21.42
N SER A 157 -9.36 -2.26 -20.66
CA SER A 157 -9.29 -3.16 -19.52
C SER A 157 -9.22 -2.45 -18.17
N VAL A 158 -9.05 -1.12 -18.15
CA VAL A 158 -8.98 -0.35 -16.91
C VAL A 158 -10.26 -0.52 -16.10
N CYS A 159 -10.11 -0.84 -14.81
CA CYS A 159 -11.22 -1.03 -13.91
C CYS A 159 -11.23 0.06 -12.84
N TYR A 160 -12.39 0.66 -12.60
CA TYR A 160 -12.59 1.71 -11.59
C TYR A 160 -13.55 1.21 -10.51
N ARG A 161 -13.50 1.82 -9.32
CA ARG A 161 -14.47 1.55 -8.24
C ARG A 161 -15.94 1.81 -8.64
N SER A 162 -16.17 2.69 -9.61
CA SER A 162 -17.51 3.21 -9.94
C SER A 162 -18.32 2.41 -10.98
N GLY A 163 -17.82 1.30 -11.50
CA GLY A 163 -18.51 0.54 -12.55
C GLY A 163 -19.50 -0.54 -12.06
N ALA A 164 -19.79 -0.59 -10.75
CA ALA A 164 -20.73 -1.55 -10.18
C ALA A 164 -22.19 -1.24 -10.55
N SER A 165 -23.05 -2.27 -10.61
CA SER A 165 -24.48 -2.16 -10.92
C SER A 165 -25.31 -3.21 -10.19
N ASP A 166 -26.62 -2.99 -10.06
CA ASP A 166 -27.59 -3.72 -9.21
C ASP A 166 -27.76 -5.22 -9.52
N LYS A 167 -27.04 -5.76 -10.50
CA LYS A 167 -27.08 -7.18 -10.89
C LYS A 167 -25.70 -7.83 -10.97
N HIS A 168 -24.65 -7.10 -10.64
CA HIS A 168 -23.30 -7.65 -10.60
C HIS A 168 -23.07 -8.44 -9.32
N LEU A 169 -22.26 -9.49 -9.43
CA LEU A 169 -21.84 -10.26 -8.27
C LEU A 169 -20.73 -9.53 -7.52
N ILE A 170 -20.79 -9.57 -6.19
CA ILE A 170 -19.68 -9.14 -5.35
C ILE A 170 -18.84 -10.38 -5.05
N CYS A 171 -17.57 -10.33 -5.43
CA CYS A 171 -16.60 -11.39 -5.25
C CYS A 171 -15.42 -10.87 -4.42
N VAL A 172 -14.79 -11.76 -3.66
CA VAL A 172 -13.58 -11.45 -2.88
C VAL A 172 -12.51 -12.51 -3.12
N THR A 173 -11.23 -12.15 -2.95
CA THR A 173 -10.12 -13.09 -3.15
C THR A 173 -9.43 -13.47 -1.83
N GLY A 174 -9.32 -14.78 -1.59
CA GLY A 174 -8.73 -15.33 -0.38
C GLY A 174 -9.53 -15.03 0.89
N ASP A 175 -8.89 -15.18 2.04
CA ASP A 175 -9.55 -15.05 3.35
C ASP A 175 -9.45 -13.63 3.90
N LEU A 176 -10.60 -13.07 4.28
CA LEU A 176 -10.69 -11.77 4.94
C LEU A 176 -10.41 -11.91 6.44
N GLY A 177 -9.70 -10.93 7.00
CA GLY A 177 -9.39 -10.87 8.44
C GLY A 177 -8.11 -11.60 8.88
N ALA A 178 -7.44 -12.34 7.98
CA ALA A 178 -6.19 -13.05 8.33
C ALA A 178 -5.06 -12.11 8.78
N ALA A 179 -4.87 -10.98 8.08
CA ALA A 179 -3.87 -9.98 8.46
C ALA A 179 -4.20 -9.33 9.82
N TYR A 180 -5.48 -9.04 10.08
CA TYR A 180 -5.93 -8.55 11.38
C TYR A 180 -5.68 -9.56 12.49
N ALA A 181 -5.98 -10.85 12.28
CA ALA A 181 -5.68 -11.90 13.24
C ALA A 181 -4.17 -12.00 13.52
N GLY A 182 -3.33 -11.88 12.49
CA GLY A 182 -1.87 -11.84 12.64
C GLY A 182 -1.40 -10.62 13.44
N LEU A 183 -1.97 -9.45 13.21
CA LEU A 183 -1.69 -8.25 14.00
C LEU A 183 -2.07 -8.44 15.47
N GLN A 184 -3.26 -8.97 15.76
CA GLN A 184 -3.71 -9.23 17.13
C GLN A 184 -2.79 -10.20 17.86
N LEU A 185 -2.30 -11.24 17.17
CA LEU A 185 -1.31 -12.16 17.71
C LEU A 185 0.02 -11.44 18.04
N LEU A 186 0.55 -10.66 17.10
CA LEU A 186 1.80 -9.91 17.29
C LEU A 186 1.69 -8.91 18.45
N GLU A 187 0.58 -8.18 18.56
CA GLU A 187 0.35 -7.25 19.67
C GLU A 187 0.20 -7.96 21.02
N ARG A 188 -0.46 -9.13 21.05
CA ARG A 188 -0.54 -9.96 22.26
C ARG A 188 0.84 -10.37 22.75
N GLU A 189 1.65 -10.96 21.86
CA GLU A 189 3.00 -11.42 22.22
C GLU A 189 3.93 -10.26 22.60
N HIS A 190 3.80 -9.12 21.92
CA HIS A 190 4.52 -7.90 22.27
C HIS A 190 4.17 -7.38 23.66
N GLY A 191 2.89 -7.43 24.04
CA GLY A 191 2.44 -7.09 25.39
C GLY A 191 3.07 -7.99 26.46
N ILE A 192 3.05 -9.31 26.23
CA ILE A 192 3.65 -10.30 27.14
C ILE A 192 5.17 -10.07 27.27
N PHE A 193 5.86 -9.85 26.15
CA PHE A 193 7.30 -9.59 26.14
C PHE A 193 7.67 -8.31 26.90
N LYS A 194 6.84 -7.25 26.82
CA LYS A 194 7.04 -6.02 27.60
C LYS A 194 6.90 -6.24 29.11
N GLU A 195 5.94 -7.07 29.52
CA GLU A 195 5.73 -7.40 30.94
C GLU A 195 6.82 -8.33 31.48
N ASN A 196 7.29 -9.29 30.66
CA ASN A 196 8.34 -10.21 31.02
C ASN A 196 9.29 -10.50 29.84
N PRO A 197 10.40 -9.74 29.71
CA PRO A 197 11.35 -9.89 28.60
C PRO A 197 12.09 -11.24 28.54
N SER A 198 11.94 -12.09 29.57
CA SER A 198 12.50 -13.45 29.56
C SER A 198 11.64 -14.46 28.82
N VAL A 199 10.37 -14.13 28.54
CA VAL A 199 9.45 -14.98 27.79
C VAL A 199 9.72 -14.81 26.31
N GLN A 200 9.90 -15.92 25.60
CA GLN A 200 9.96 -15.92 24.14
C GLN A 200 8.53 -15.92 23.58
N PRO A 201 8.23 -15.07 22.57
CA PRO A 201 6.97 -15.12 21.86
C PRO A 201 6.66 -16.52 21.33
N ASP A 202 5.43 -17.00 21.55
CA ASP A 202 4.96 -18.25 20.97
C ASP A 202 4.14 -17.96 19.70
N LEU A 203 4.80 -18.15 18.56
CA LEU A 203 4.26 -17.89 17.23
C LEU A 203 4.08 -19.19 16.42
N GLU A 204 4.38 -20.35 17.01
CA GLU A 204 4.35 -21.62 16.29
C GLU A 204 2.93 -22.00 15.87
N GLY A 205 2.76 -22.46 14.62
CA GLY A 205 1.47 -22.84 14.06
C GLY A 205 0.60 -21.67 13.58
N TYR A 206 1.07 -20.42 13.70
CA TYR A 206 0.37 -19.22 13.22
C TYR A 206 0.97 -18.64 11.92
N ASP A 207 1.78 -19.42 11.21
CA ASP A 207 2.52 -18.98 10.02
C ASP A 207 1.63 -18.28 8.99
N TYR A 208 0.44 -18.82 8.73
CA TYR A 208 -0.50 -18.26 7.77
C TYR A 208 -0.88 -16.81 8.10
N VAL A 209 -1.37 -16.55 9.32
CA VAL A 209 -1.83 -15.20 9.70
C VAL A 209 -0.66 -14.22 9.86
N LEU A 210 0.50 -14.72 10.29
CA LEU A 210 1.73 -13.93 10.39
C LEU A 210 2.23 -13.51 9.02
N GLU A 211 2.25 -14.43 8.04
CA GLU A 211 2.62 -14.13 6.66
C GLU A 211 1.65 -13.09 6.07
N ARG A 212 0.34 -13.28 6.23
CA ARG A 212 -0.67 -12.33 5.72
C ARG A 212 -0.50 -10.92 6.30
N GLN A 213 0.04 -10.77 7.52
CA GLN A 213 0.28 -9.46 8.15
C GLN A 213 1.66 -8.87 7.82
N LEU A 214 2.72 -9.68 7.84
CA LEU A 214 4.11 -9.22 7.74
C LEU A 214 4.64 -9.22 6.31
N LYS A 215 4.18 -10.15 5.48
CA LYS A 215 4.61 -10.33 4.08
C LYS A 215 3.38 -10.68 3.23
N PRO A 216 2.43 -9.74 3.04
CA PRO A 216 1.29 -9.97 2.17
C PRO A 216 1.77 -10.23 0.73
N GLU A 217 0.90 -10.85 -0.06
CA GLU A 217 1.12 -11.13 -1.49
C GLU A 217 0.03 -10.45 -2.30
N ALA A 218 0.45 -9.70 -3.33
CA ALA A 218 -0.47 -9.06 -4.26
C ALA A 218 -1.15 -10.10 -5.14
N ARG A 219 -2.37 -9.78 -5.60
CA ARG A 219 -3.21 -10.71 -6.37
C ARG A 219 -2.93 -10.66 -7.87
N GLU A 220 -1.66 -10.71 -8.26
CA GLU A 220 -1.23 -10.65 -9.67
C GLU A 220 -1.97 -11.67 -10.57
N PHE A 221 -2.12 -12.91 -10.06
CA PHE A 221 -2.77 -14.00 -10.79
C PHE A 221 -4.21 -13.70 -11.19
N LEU A 222 -4.88 -12.76 -10.52
CA LEU A 222 -6.30 -12.49 -10.70
C LEU A 222 -6.61 -12.05 -12.13
N ARG A 223 -5.74 -11.24 -12.75
CA ARG A 223 -5.91 -10.77 -14.12
C ARG A 223 -5.94 -11.95 -15.11
N GLU A 224 -5.00 -12.88 -14.97
CA GLU A 224 -4.93 -14.07 -15.81
C GLU A 224 -6.11 -15.02 -15.56
N ALA A 225 -6.49 -15.21 -14.30
CA ALA A 225 -7.62 -16.04 -13.92
C ALA A 225 -8.95 -15.50 -14.49
N LEU A 226 -9.19 -14.19 -14.40
CA LEU A 226 -10.37 -13.53 -14.97
C LEU A 226 -10.38 -13.64 -16.50
N ALA A 227 -9.25 -13.39 -17.15
CA ALA A 227 -9.12 -13.53 -18.59
C ALA A 227 -9.39 -14.97 -19.06
N ALA A 228 -8.81 -15.96 -18.38
CA ALA A 228 -9.04 -17.38 -18.67
C ALA A 228 -10.50 -17.81 -18.47
N ALA A 229 -11.18 -17.22 -17.48
CA ALA A 229 -12.61 -17.42 -17.24
C ALA A 229 -13.52 -16.61 -18.18
N SER A 230 -12.96 -15.78 -19.08
CA SER A 230 -13.71 -14.83 -19.91
C SER A 230 -14.60 -13.88 -19.07
N VAL A 231 -14.12 -13.50 -17.89
CA VAL A 231 -14.79 -12.58 -16.98
C VAL A 231 -14.13 -11.20 -17.11
N ALA A 232 -14.91 -10.20 -17.51
CA ALA A 232 -14.50 -8.81 -17.47
C ALA A 232 -15.03 -8.16 -16.18
N PRO A 233 -14.16 -7.76 -15.24
CA PRO A 233 -14.60 -7.10 -14.03
C PRO A 233 -15.15 -5.71 -14.36
N THR A 234 -16.31 -5.38 -13.80
CA THR A 234 -16.96 -4.08 -14.04
C THR A 234 -16.51 -3.02 -13.05
N ALA A 235 -16.18 -3.44 -11.83
CA ALA A 235 -15.58 -2.61 -10.80
C ALA A 235 -14.67 -3.48 -9.93
N MET A 236 -13.58 -2.89 -9.46
CA MET A 236 -12.61 -3.54 -8.59
C MET A 236 -12.07 -2.52 -7.60
N ILE A 237 -11.62 -3.05 -6.47
CA ILE A 237 -10.91 -2.35 -5.40
C ILE A 237 -10.13 -3.42 -4.63
N ASP A 238 -9.00 -3.07 -4.05
CA ASP A 238 -8.38 -3.94 -3.05
C ASP A 238 -9.02 -3.73 -1.66
N ILE A 239 -8.59 -4.52 -0.67
CA ILE A 239 -9.09 -4.41 0.70
C ILE A 239 -7.88 -4.22 1.59
N SER A 240 -7.69 -2.97 2.04
CA SER A 240 -6.54 -2.48 2.80
C SER A 240 -6.90 -1.98 4.20
#